data_AF-A0A3S4LNQ4-F1
#
_entry.id   AF-A0A3S4LNQ4-F1
#
_cell.length_a   1.000
_cell.length_b   1.000
_cell.length_c   1.000
_cell.angle_alpha   90.00
_cell.angle_beta   90.00
_cell.angle_gamma   90.00
#
_symmetry.space_group_name_H-M   'P 1'
#
loop_
_entity.id
_entity.type
_entity.pdbx_description
1 polymer ?
#
loop_
_entity_poly.entity_id
_entity_poly.type
_entity_poly.pdbx_seq_one_letter_code
_entity_poly.pdbx_strand_id
1 'polypeptide(L)' 'MARYFRRRKFCRFTAEGVQEIDYKDIATLKKLHHRKR' A
#
# COMPACT_ATOMS: atom_id res chain seq x y z
N MET A 1 10.91 28.06 -3.18
CA MET A 1 9.61 27.35 -3.29
C MET A 1 9.81 25.93 -3.80
N ALA A 2 10.09 24.96 -2.93
CA ALA A 2 10.11 23.56 -3.32
C ALA A 2 8.66 23.06 -3.40
N ARG A 3 8.14 22.88 -4.63
CA ARG A 3 6.83 22.26 -4.86
C ARG A 3 6.91 20.82 -4.35
N TYR A 4 6.34 20.55 -3.19
CA TYR A 4 6.16 19.20 -2.67
C TYR A 4 5.40 18.38 -3.72
N PHE A 5 6.11 17.49 -4.42
CA PHE A 5 5.50 16.51 -5.31
C PHE A 5 4.74 15.52 -4.43
N ARG A 6 3.47 15.82 -4.14
CA ARG A 6 2.57 14.89 -3.46
C ARG A 6 2.40 13.68 -4.37
N ARG A 7 3.14 12.59 -4.10
CA ARG A 7 2.92 11.30 -4.75
C ARG A 7 1.44 10.96 -4.59
N ARG A 8 0.76 10.71 -5.71
CA ARG A 8 -0.67 10.36 -5.70
C ARG A 8 -0.85 9.11 -4.85
N LYS A 9 -1.90 9.08 -4.03
CA LYS A 9 -2.24 7.88 -3.24
C LYS A 9 -2.52 6.75 -4.22
N PHE A 10 -1.83 5.63 -4.06
CA PHE A 10 -2.08 4.43 -4.84
C PHE A 10 -2.26 3.25 -3.88
N CYS A 11 -3.12 2.31 -4.27
CA CYS A 11 -3.34 1.09 -3.51
C CYS A 11 -2.23 0.10 -3.84
N ARG A 12 -1.37 -0.23 -2.86
CA ARG A 12 -0.29 -1.21 -3.06
C ARG A 12 -0.82 -2.62 -3.35
N PHE A 13 -1.99 -2.98 -2.80
CA PHE A 13 -2.66 -4.25 -3.10
C PHE A 13 -2.95 -4.42 -4.59
N THR A 14 -3.41 -3.35 -5.24
CA THR A 14 -3.74 -3.37 -6.68
C THR A 14 -2.49 -3.33 -7.56
N ALA A 15 -1.43 -2.66 -7.11
CA ALA A 15 -0.17 -2.60 -7.85
C ALA A 15 0.60 -3.93 -7.84
N GLU A 16 0.50 -4.68 -6.74
CA GLU A 16 1.14 -5.99 -6.59
C GLU A 16 0.23 -7.16 -7.03
N GLY A 17 -1.00 -6.87 -7.49
CA GLY A 17 -1.92 -7.88 -8.02
C GLY A 17 -2.44 -8.88 -6.99
N VAL A 18 -2.39 -8.53 -5.70
CA VAL A 18 -2.77 -9.42 -4.61
C VAL A 18 -4.30 -9.49 -4.51
N GLN A 19 -4.89 -10.60 -4.97
CA GLN A 19 -6.34 -10.84 -4.94
C GLN A 19 -6.82 -11.42 -3.61
N GLU A 20 -6.00 -12.24 -2.96
CA GLU A 20 -6.32 -12.89 -1.69
C GLU A 20 -5.14 -12.79 -0.73
N ILE A 21 -5.43 -12.49 0.54
CA ILE A 21 -4.45 -12.44 1.62
C ILE A 21 -4.98 -13.30 2.75
N ASP A 22 -4.17 -14.28 3.15
CA ASP A 22 -4.49 -15.11 4.30
C ASP A 22 -4.33 -14.31 5.60
N TYR A 23 -5.28 -14.44 6.51
CA TYR A 23 -5.30 -13.69 7.77
C TYR A 23 -4.16 -14.07 8.71
N LYS A 24 -3.53 -15.23 8.48
CA LYS A 24 -2.34 -15.68 9.21
C LYS A 24 -1.06 -14.98 8.77
N ASP A 25 -1.05 -14.34 7.60
CA ASP A 25 0.14 -13.70 7.03
C ASP A 25 0.29 -12.23 7.44
N ILE A 26 0.56 -12.05 8.74
CA ILE A 26 0.67 -10.74 9.40
C ILE A 26 1.85 -9.92 8.83
N ALA A 27 2.91 -10.58 8.36
CA ALA A 27 4.08 -9.93 7.77
C ALA A 27 3.72 -9.21 6.45
N THR A 28 2.88 -9.84 5.64
CA THR A 28 2.42 -9.33 4.34
C THR A 28 1.43 -8.18 4.54
N LEU A 29 0.51 -8.32 5.49
CA LEU A 29 -0.41 -7.25 5.90
C LEU A 29 0.32 -5.99 6.38
N LYS A 30 1.37 -6.15 7.19
CA LYS A 30 2.17 -5.01 7.68
C LYS A 30 2.94 -4.32 6.55
N LYS A 31 3.49 -5.07 5.59
CA LYS A 31 4.22 -4.50 4.44
C LYS A 31 3.31 -3.72 3.48
N LEU A 32 2.09 -4.23 3.28
CA LEU A 32 1.10 -3.63 2.37
C LEU A 32 0.25 -2.55 3.03
N HIS A 33 0.30 -2.41 4.35
CA HIS A 33 -0.34 -1.33 5.10
C HIS A 33 0.34 0.02 4.80
N HIS A 34 0.07 0.58 3.63
CA HIS A 34 0.35 1.99 3.36
C HIS A 34 -0.92 2.79 3.64
N ARG A 35 -0.88 3.64 4.67
CA ARG A 35 -2.01 4.50 5.05
C ARG A 35 -2.48 5.28 3.82
N LYS A 36 -3.75 5.10 3.44
CA LYS A 36 -4.48 5.96 2.49
C LYS A 36 -4.67 7.36 3.10
N ARG A 37 -3.60 8.14 3.28
CA ARG A 37 -3.64 9.56 3.66
C ARG A 37 -3.15 10.47 2.56
#